data_AF-A0A950MBD7-F1
#
_entry.id   AF-A0A950MBD7-F1
#
_cell.length_a   1.000
_cell.length_b   1.000
_cell.length_c   1.000
_cell.angle_alpha   90.00
_cell.angle_beta   90.00
_cell.angle_gamma   90.00
#
_symmetry.space_group_name_H-M   'P 1'
#
loop_
_entity.id
_entity.type
_entity.pdbx_description
1 polymer ?
#
loop_
_entity_poly.entity_id
_entity_poly.type
_entity_poly.pdbx_seq_one_letter_code
_entity_poly.pdbx_strand_id
1 'polypeptide(L)'
;VVLIRAGGDLDGVSYELESVAPEKLAYARARGFVSIRDDCIDQTYYCFTHELGHALGAGHDFVDFTDASGYKHLRLYPDAYGTHVVDWDGRHLGTIMSYDGGLSRIFAFSNPAVNFGRTPLGTPGERDNARAVRDGAAFVARYER
;
A
#
# COMPACT_ATOMS: atom_id res chain seq x y z
N VAL A 1 10.96 11.82 -2.14
CA VAL A 1 11.41 12.29 -0.80
C VAL A 1 10.64 11.52 0.26
N VAL A 2 11.28 11.17 1.39
CA VAL A 2 10.58 10.65 2.57
C VAL A 2 10.68 11.70 3.67
N LEU A 3 9.54 12.14 4.20
CA LEU A 3 9.43 13.12 5.28
C LEU A 3 8.85 12.41 6.52
N ILE A 4 9.52 12.54 7.66
CA ILE A 4 9.01 12.10 8.96
C ILE A 4 8.65 13.37 9.75
N ARG A 5 7.45 13.40 10.33
CA ARG A 5 6.90 14.59 11.03
C ARG A 5 6.37 14.23 12.42
N ALA A 6 6.45 15.16 13.36
CA ALA A 6 6.05 14.94 14.76
C ALA A 6 4.55 15.11 15.06
N GLY A 7 3.70 15.35 14.04
CA GLY A 7 2.28 15.65 14.29
C GLY A 7 1.43 15.90 13.04
N GLY A 8 0.12 16.07 13.28
CA GLY A 8 -0.92 16.41 12.31
C GLY A 8 -1.96 15.31 12.08
N ASP A 9 -3.01 15.64 11.32
CA ASP A 9 -4.29 14.91 11.32
C ASP A 9 -4.28 13.56 10.59
N LEU A 10 -3.22 13.27 9.84
CA LEU A 10 -3.08 12.03 9.07
C LEU A 10 -1.87 11.23 9.55
N ASP A 11 -2.02 9.92 9.63
CA ASP A 11 -0.91 9.04 9.98
C ASP A 11 0.15 9.04 8.88
N GLY A 12 -0.28 9.01 7.62
CA GLY A 12 0.60 9.08 6.46
C GLY A 12 -0.10 9.63 5.23
N VAL A 13 0.70 10.05 4.25
CA VAL A 13 0.27 10.37 2.89
C VAL A 13 1.44 10.17 1.92
N SER A 14 1.15 9.59 0.77
CA SER A 14 2.13 9.31 -0.27
C SER A 14 1.65 9.77 -1.63
N TYR A 15 2.61 10.03 -2.52
CA TYR A 15 2.35 9.93 -3.94
C TYR A 15 1.95 8.50 -4.29
N GLU A 16 0.94 8.34 -5.13
CA GLU A 16 0.44 7.03 -5.57
C GLU A 16 0.92 6.76 -6.99
N LEU A 17 1.77 5.74 -7.18
CA LEU A 17 2.26 5.36 -8.50
C LEU A 17 1.16 4.65 -9.29
N GLU A 18 0.44 5.41 -10.10
CA GLU A 18 -0.73 4.93 -10.85
C GLU A 18 -0.41 4.32 -12.22
N SER A 19 0.74 4.65 -12.79
CA SER A 19 1.10 4.27 -14.16
C SER A 19 2.58 4.44 -14.43
N VAL A 20 3.09 3.62 -15.35
CA VAL A 20 4.46 3.67 -15.86
C VAL A 20 4.55 4.29 -17.25
N ALA A 21 3.48 4.95 -17.70
CA ALA A 21 3.53 5.76 -18.91
C ALA A 21 4.58 6.87 -18.74
N PRO A 22 5.36 7.21 -19.79
CA PRO A 22 6.50 8.12 -19.68
C PRO A 22 6.18 9.45 -19.00
N GLU A 23 5.03 10.05 -19.30
CA GLU A 23 4.56 11.31 -18.71
C GLU A 23 4.23 11.19 -17.22
N LYS A 24 3.68 10.05 -16.80
CA LYS A 24 3.36 9.76 -15.39
C LYS A 24 4.63 9.48 -14.59
N LEU A 25 5.59 8.76 -15.17
CA LEU A 25 6.90 8.56 -14.55
C LEU A 25 7.70 9.87 -14.43
N ALA A 26 7.65 10.73 -15.44
CA ALA A 26 8.28 12.05 -15.36
C ALA A 26 7.67 12.89 -14.22
N TYR A 27 6.34 12.83 -14.06
CA TYR A 27 5.65 13.48 -12.96
C TYR A 27 6.05 12.88 -11.60
N ALA A 28 6.03 11.56 -11.47
CA ALA A 28 6.41 10.81 -10.28
C ALA A 28 7.87 11.10 -9.86
N ARG A 29 8.79 11.18 -10.82
CA ARG A 29 10.19 11.54 -10.57
C ARG A 29 10.34 12.96 -10.02
N ALA A 30 9.53 13.90 -10.52
CA ALA A 30 9.59 15.30 -10.10
C ALA A 30 8.90 15.57 -8.75
N ARG A 31 7.89 14.76 -8.39
CA ARG A 31 6.98 15.04 -7.26
C ARG A 31 6.82 13.90 -6.26
N GLY A 32 7.41 12.74 -6.50
CA GLY A 32 7.26 11.58 -5.64
C GLY A 32 7.67 11.86 -4.20
N PHE A 33 6.73 11.66 -3.28
CA PHE A 33 6.92 11.88 -1.86
C PHE A 33 6.23 10.81 -1.02
N VAL A 34 6.71 10.66 0.20
CA VAL A 34 6.10 9.92 1.30
C VAL A 34 6.20 10.83 2.52
N SER A 35 5.12 11.02 3.27
CA SER A 35 5.08 11.79 4.51
C SER A 35 4.40 10.96 5.59
N ILE A 36 5.07 10.76 6.72
CA ILE A 36 4.63 9.84 7.77
C ILE A 36 4.76 10.53 9.13
N ARG A 37 3.75 10.38 9.99
CA ARG A 37 3.79 10.82 11.39
C ARG A 37 4.69 9.87 12.20
N ASP A 38 5.62 10.40 12.98
CA ASP A 38 6.61 9.59 13.70
C ASP A 38 5.98 8.57 14.66
N ASP A 39 4.94 8.99 15.37
CA ASP A 39 4.20 8.16 16.32
C ASP A 39 3.48 6.97 15.67
N CYS A 40 3.34 6.94 14.34
CA CYS A 40 2.59 5.93 13.59
C CYS A 40 3.50 4.89 12.92
N ILE A 41 4.82 5.15 12.88
CA ILE A 41 5.83 4.27 12.28
C ILE A 41 5.88 2.92 13.01
N ASP A 42 5.94 2.96 14.35
CA ASP A 42 6.11 1.79 15.22
C ASP A 42 4.77 1.18 15.70
N GLN A 43 3.64 1.65 15.16
CA GLN A 43 2.34 1.09 15.50
C GLN A 43 2.06 -0.19 14.72
N THR A 44 1.09 -0.97 15.19
CA THR A 44 0.72 -2.27 14.61
C THR A 44 0.13 -2.19 13.19
N TYR A 45 0.02 -0.99 12.62
CA TYR A 45 -0.48 -0.76 11.28
C TYR A 45 0.59 -0.35 10.25
N TYR A 46 1.87 -0.33 10.66
CA TYR A 46 3.02 -0.26 9.74
C TYR A 46 3.00 0.92 8.76
N CYS A 47 2.64 2.12 9.22
CA CYS A 47 2.39 3.27 8.33
C CYS A 47 3.56 3.59 7.40
N PHE A 48 4.81 3.44 7.85
CA PHE A 48 5.94 3.64 6.95
C PHE A 48 5.88 2.70 5.73
N THR A 49 5.58 1.42 5.96
CA THR A 49 5.52 0.43 4.90
C THR A 49 4.25 0.60 4.05
N HIS A 50 3.16 1.05 4.65
CA HIS A 50 1.92 1.40 3.96
C HIS A 50 2.13 2.53 2.95
N GLU A 51 2.67 3.66 3.40
CA GLU A 51 2.90 4.82 2.54
C GLU A 51 3.97 4.54 1.49
N LEU A 52 5.02 3.80 1.84
CA LEU A 52 5.99 3.34 0.84
C LEU A 52 5.34 2.41 -0.20
N GLY A 53 4.36 1.59 0.20
CA GLY A 53 3.56 0.77 -0.70
C GLY A 53 2.85 1.60 -1.78
N HIS A 54 2.19 2.69 -1.40
CA HIS A 54 1.55 3.64 -2.32
C HIS A 54 2.55 4.25 -3.31
N ALA A 55 3.71 4.69 -2.83
CA ALA A 55 4.79 5.22 -3.67
C ALA A 55 5.32 4.21 -4.70
N LEU A 56 5.14 2.92 -4.42
CA LEU A 56 5.51 1.81 -5.29
C LEU A 56 4.32 1.21 -6.06
N GLY A 57 3.12 1.79 -5.91
CA GLY A 57 1.96 1.48 -6.73
C GLY A 57 1.01 0.44 -6.14
N ALA A 58 1.17 0.07 -4.87
CA ALA A 58 0.19 -0.72 -4.15
C ALA A 58 -1.03 0.15 -3.79
N GLY A 59 -2.22 -0.34 -4.08
CA GLY A 59 -3.47 0.28 -3.63
C GLY A 59 -3.96 -0.30 -2.31
N HIS A 60 -4.90 0.43 -1.69
CA HIS A 60 -5.66 -0.05 -0.54
C HIS A 60 -6.37 -1.38 -0.80
N ASP A 61 -7.02 -1.97 0.21
CA ASP A 61 -8.08 -2.94 -0.07
C ASP A 61 -9.18 -2.28 -0.92
N PHE A 62 -9.83 -3.03 -1.83
CA PHE A 62 -11.00 -2.62 -2.59
C PHE A 62 -12.11 -2.00 -1.73
N VAL A 63 -12.36 -2.50 -0.51
CA VAL A 63 -13.39 -1.92 0.37
C VAL A 63 -12.99 -0.54 0.90
N ASP A 64 -11.68 -0.27 0.95
CA ASP A 64 -11.09 0.98 1.43
C ASP A 64 -10.54 1.85 0.29
N PHE A 65 -10.85 1.47 -0.96
CA PHE A 65 -10.31 2.11 -2.14
C PHE A 65 -10.88 3.51 -2.37
N THR A 66 -12.06 3.77 -1.82
CA THR A 66 -12.68 5.10 -1.82
C THR A 66 -12.74 5.60 -0.39
N ASP A 67 -12.12 6.74 -0.13
CA ASP A 67 -12.15 7.34 1.21
C ASP A 67 -13.51 8.00 1.52
N ALA A 68 -13.66 8.49 2.74
CA ALA A 68 -14.89 9.16 3.19
C ALA A 68 -15.22 10.45 2.41
N SER A 69 -14.25 11.04 1.71
CA SER A 69 -14.44 12.21 0.85
C SER A 69 -14.88 11.85 -0.57
N GLY A 70 -14.90 10.55 -0.91
CA GLY A 70 -15.18 10.05 -2.26
C GLY A 70 -13.95 10.00 -3.17
N TYR A 71 -12.75 10.27 -2.63
CA TYR A 71 -11.50 10.15 -3.36
C TYR A 71 -11.17 8.68 -3.59
N LYS A 72 -10.82 8.34 -4.83
CA LYS A 72 -10.39 7.00 -5.21
C LYS A 72 -8.88 6.96 -5.24
N HIS A 73 -8.31 6.18 -4.33
CA HIS A 73 -6.88 5.92 -4.30
C HIS A 73 -6.41 5.30 -5.61
N LEU A 74 -5.16 5.49 -5.99
CA LEU A 74 -4.60 5.01 -7.24
C LEU A 74 -3.71 3.79 -6.99
N ARG A 75 -3.42 3.06 -8.05
CA ARG A 75 -2.59 1.86 -8.01
C ARG A 75 -2.03 1.56 -9.40
N LEU A 76 -0.88 0.90 -9.46
CA LEU A 76 -0.16 0.66 -10.72
C LEU A 76 -0.89 -0.34 -11.62
N TYR A 77 -1.58 -1.31 -11.03
CA TYR A 77 -2.30 -2.34 -11.77
C TYR A 77 -3.74 -2.51 -11.27
N PRO A 78 -4.69 -2.94 -12.14
CA PRO A 78 -6.08 -3.11 -11.75
C PRO A 78 -6.30 -4.07 -10.56
N ASP A 79 -5.42 -5.05 -10.37
CA ASP A 79 -5.43 -6.08 -9.32
C ASP A 79 -4.52 -5.76 -8.12
N ALA A 80 -3.85 -4.60 -8.11
CA ALA A 80 -2.90 -4.21 -7.07
C ALA A 80 -3.58 -3.72 -5.78
N TYR A 81 -4.58 -4.46 -5.29
CA TYR A 81 -5.31 -4.17 -4.06
C TYR A 81 -4.74 -4.93 -2.87
N GLY A 82 -4.80 -4.31 -1.68
CA GLY A 82 -4.69 -5.01 -0.40
C GLY A 82 -5.76 -6.09 -0.22
N THR A 83 -5.64 -6.87 0.84
CA THR A 83 -6.65 -7.88 1.21
C THR A 83 -6.81 -7.98 2.71
N HIS A 84 -8.07 -8.07 3.16
CA HIS A 84 -8.44 -8.68 4.42
C HIS A 84 -8.49 -10.20 4.28
N VAL A 85 -8.21 -10.91 5.37
CA VAL A 85 -8.32 -12.36 5.48
C VAL A 85 -8.91 -12.75 6.82
N VAL A 86 -9.57 -13.91 6.87
CA VAL A 86 -9.93 -14.57 8.12
C VAL A 86 -8.99 -15.75 8.29
N ASP A 87 -8.25 -15.78 9.39
CA ASP A 87 -7.35 -16.89 9.66
C ASP A 87 -8.11 -18.12 10.19
N TRP A 88 -7.38 -19.20 10.43
CA TRP A 88 -7.96 -20.47 10.88
C TRP A 88 -8.56 -20.42 12.29
N ASP A 89 -8.20 -19.42 13.10
CA ASP A 89 -8.78 -19.15 14.42
C ASP A 89 -10.03 -18.25 14.33
N GLY A 90 -10.43 -17.86 13.12
CA GLY A 90 -11.54 -16.93 12.90
C GLY A 90 -11.18 -15.46 13.14
N ARG A 91 -9.88 -15.13 13.26
CA ARG A 91 -9.45 -13.74 13.47
C ARG A 91 -9.44 -13.01 12.13
N HIS A 92 -10.07 -11.85 12.12
CA HIS A 92 -10.02 -10.93 10.99
C HIS A 92 -8.67 -10.21 11.01
N LEU A 93 -7.95 -10.27 9.90
CA LEU A 93 -6.64 -9.69 9.73
C LEU A 93 -6.60 -8.92 8.40
N GLY A 94 -5.69 -7.97 8.29
CA GLY A 94 -5.43 -7.27 7.02
C GLY A 94 -3.96 -7.29 6.65
N THR A 95 -3.68 -7.33 5.34
CA THR A 95 -2.34 -7.01 4.81
C THR A 95 -2.03 -5.53 4.97
N ILE A 96 -0.78 -5.13 4.72
CA ILE A 96 -0.27 -3.77 4.99
C ILE A 96 -1.15 -2.66 4.39
N MET A 97 -1.75 -2.90 3.21
CA MET A 97 -2.55 -1.87 2.52
C MET A 97 -4.04 -1.89 2.88
N SER A 98 -4.51 -2.82 3.69
CA SER A 98 -5.90 -2.80 4.13
C SER A 98 -6.10 -1.68 5.16
N TYR A 99 -7.30 -1.11 5.23
CA TYR A 99 -7.73 -0.20 6.29
C TYR A 99 -8.82 -0.91 7.11
N ASP A 100 -8.76 -0.80 8.43
CA ASP A 100 -9.86 -1.16 9.34
C ASP A 100 -9.44 -0.80 10.77
N GLY A 101 -10.32 -0.11 11.50
CA GLY A 101 -10.09 0.57 12.77
C GLY A 101 -9.96 -0.37 13.97
N GLY A 102 -9.03 -1.33 13.90
CA GLY A 102 -8.73 -2.23 15.01
C GLY A 102 -8.26 -3.63 14.61
N LEU A 103 -8.17 -3.95 13.32
CA LEU A 103 -7.65 -5.25 12.89
C LEU A 103 -6.13 -5.32 13.09
N SER A 104 -5.65 -6.48 13.54
CA SER A 104 -4.22 -6.77 13.53
C SER A 104 -3.73 -6.87 12.08
N ARG A 105 -2.61 -6.20 11.77
CA ARG A 105 -1.99 -6.29 10.45
C ARG A 105 -1.00 -7.43 10.37
N ILE A 106 -1.03 -8.11 9.25
CA ILE A 106 0.01 -9.01 8.79
C ILE A 106 1.05 -8.13 8.10
N PHE A 107 2.32 -8.24 8.51
CA PHE A 107 3.44 -7.52 7.88
C PHE A 107 3.80 -8.12 6.52
N ALA A 108 2.84 -8.08 5.60
CA ALA A 108 2.96 -8.53 4.22
C ALA A 108 2.06 -7.70 3.31
N PHE A 109 2.54 -7.48 2.08
CA PHE A 109 1.71 -7.07 0.95
C PHE A 109 0.83 -8.24 0.49
N SER A 110 -0.31 -7.95 -0.15
CA SER A 110 -1.19 -9.00 -0.68
C SER A 110 -0.49 -9.72 -1.83
N ASN A 111 -0.49 -11.05 -1.76
CA ASN A 111 0.11 -11.95 -2.72
C ASN A 111 -0.65 -13.30 -2.69
N PRO A 112 -1.34 -13.69 -3.77
CA PRO A 112 -2.11 -14.93 -3.81
C PRO A 112 -1.26 -16.21 -3.74
N ALA A 113 0.05 -16.12 -3.95
CA ALA A 113 0.97 -17.23 -3.83
C ALA A 113 1.57 -17.40 -2.43
N VAL A 114 1.28 -16.48 -1.50
CA VAL A 114 1.78 -16.50 -0.12
C VAL A 114 0.63 -16.78 0.83
N ASN A 115 0.84 -17.67 1.81
CA ASN A 115 -0.15 -17.98 2.83
C ASN A 115 0.25 -17.42 4.19
N PHE A 116 -0.75 -16.98 4.96
CA PHE A 116 -0.66 -16.81 6.40
C PHE A 116 -1.31 -18.03 7.07
N GLY A 117 -0.47 -18.93 7.58
CA GLY A 117 -0.91 -20.27 7.97
C GLY A 117 -1.43 -21.03 6.75
N ARG A 118 -2.74 -21.26 6.70
CA ARG A 118 -3.42 -21.95 5.58
C ARG A 118 -4.23 -21.02 4.69
N THR A 119 -4.30 -19.74 5.02
CA THR A 119 -5.11 -18.76 4.29
C THR A 119 -4.24 -18.00 3.30
N PRO A 120 -4.55 -18.00 1.99
CA PRO A 120 -3.86 -17.18 1.00
C PRO A 120 -3.99 -15.69 1.34
N LEU A 121 -2.91 -14.94 1.14
CA LEU A 121 -2.84 -13.49 1.35
C LEU A 121 -3.20 -12.71 0.10
N GLY A 122 -4.14 -13.21 -0.70
CA GLY A 122 -4.60 -12.54 -1.91
C GLY A 122 -5.44 -13.45 -2.77
N THR A 123 -5.99 -12.88 -3.83
CA THR A 123 -6.81 -13.57 -4.82
C THR A 123 -6.20 -13.32 -6.19
N PRO A 124 -5.86 -14.37 -6.98
CA PRO A 124 -5.28 -14.19 -8.31
C PRO A 124 -6.13 -13.28 -9.19
N GLY A 125 -5.52 -12.25 -9.79
CA GLY A 125 -6.19 -11.30 -10.68
C GLY A 125 -7.09 -10.27 -9.99
N GLU A 126 -7.16 -10.28 -8.66
CA GLU A 126 -7.97 -9.33 -7.89
C GLU A 126 -7.15 -8.62 -6.81
N ARG A 127 -6.40 -9.37 -5.97
CA ARG A 127 -5.67 -8.88 -4.79
C ARG A 127 -4.20 -9.34 -4.82
N ASP A 128 -3.37 -8.67 -5.60
CA ASP A 128 -1.93 -8.91 -5.72
C ASP A 128 -1.16 -7.58 -5.82
N ASN A 129 -1.08 -6.86 -4.70
CA ASN A 129 -0.32 -5.62 -4.65
C ASN A 129 1.19 -5.84 -4.43
N ALA A 130 1.63 -7.04 -4.02
CA ALA A 130 3.04 -7.39 -3.98
C ALA A 130 3.68 -7.35 -5.38
N ARG A 131 2.94 -7.73 -6.42
CA ARG A 131 3.38 -7.53 -7.82
C ARG A 131 3.64 -6.05 -8.13
N ALA A 132 2.70 -5.17 -7.79
CA ALA A 132 2.87 -3.74 -8.00
C ALA A 132 4.08 -3.19 -7.26
N VAL A 133 4.27 -3.54 -5.98
CA VAL A 133 5.44 -3.08 -5.20
C VAL A 133 6.76 -3.49 -5.86
N ARG A 134 6.88 -4.75 -6.29
CA ARG A 134 8.09 -5.26 -6.94
C ARG A 134 8.38 -4.53 -8.26
N ASP A 135 7.36 -4.40 -9.10
CA ASP A 135 7.52 -3.82 -10.43
C ASP A 135 7.75 -2.29 -10.30
N GLY A 136 6.97 -1.62 -9.44
CA GLY A 136 7.12 -0.22 -9.06
C GLY A 136 8.49 0.11 -8.50
N ALA A 137 9.05 -0.73 -7.63
CA ALA A 137 10.42 -0.58 -7.12
C ALA A 137 11.45 -0.57 -8.27
N ALA A 138 11.29 -1.43 -9.27
CA ALA A 138 12.17 -1.45 -10.44
C ALA A 138 12.05 -0.18 -11.31
N PHE A 139 10.89 0.48 -11.34
CA PHE A 139 10.72 1.77 -12.01
C PHE A 139 11.32 2.92 -11.21
N VAL A 140 11.03 2.99 -9.91
CA VAL A 140 11.55 4.05 -9.02
C VAL A 140 13.07 3.97 -8.89
N ALA A 141 13.66 2.77 -8.90
CA ALA A 141 15.11 2.57 -8.88
C ALA A 141 15.83 3.21 -10.09
N ARG A 142 15.11 3.56 -11.16
CA ARG A 142 15.65 4.23 -12.36
C ARG A 142 15.60 5.75 -12.27
N TYR A 143 15.22 6.33 -11.14
CA TYR A 143 15.27 7.79 -10.94
C TYR A 143 16.71 8.26 -10.75
N GLU A 144 17.46 8.27 -11.85
CA GLU A 144 18.82 8.77 -11.96
C GLU A 144 18.82 10.18 -12.57
N ARG A 145 19.66 11.10 -12.10
CA ARG A 145 19.67 12.48 -12.59
C ARG A 145 20.11 12.58 -14.04
#